data_AF-A0AAD1KPU1-F1
#
_entry.id   AF-A0AAD1KPU1-F1
#
_cell.length_a   1.000
_cell.length_b   1.000
_cell.length_c   1.000
_cell.angle_alpha   90.00
_cell.angle_beta   90.00
_cell.angle_gamma   90.00
#
_symmetry.space_group_name_H-M   'P 1'
#
loop_
_entity.id
_entity.type
_entity.pdbx_description
1 polymer ?
#
loop_
_entity_poly.entity_id
_entity_poly.type
_entity_poly.pdbx_seq_one_letter_code
_entity_poly.pdbx_strand_id
1 'polypeptide(L)'
;MTLTLEEVRKVRFPMVKRPGEGYRAIEVDDFVDKVEAAFMTLTDENERLKAQVEALKSGEPGEQKPDQDLINENEHLRAQVETLRSQRNDRSVDSGEADRAKTAQREAENRAHQLEREKASLLSQVEELRRAAQRPGQNIDPAEVARLRSENERLGAQLRDAQALAVRSRTSSVAQQSVSTEDGVKKLVVTTSAEASPAVVRMVELALADAERVVHEAEDEAGRKVQAAEAKARELTVDAQTRAERIESNARVNAEKLTSDAKSNADRVNADAQTRRTELFRELEAERDNLAGNVDHLRSFEASYREALTAHLRAQADNLDKGVFEPAELPELLKSENRVAPGGSSTPRLDALIGRGQQQN
;
A
#
# COMPACT_ATOMS: atom_id res chain seq x y z
N MET A 1 45.32 6.76 14.57
CA MET A 1 45.55 7.96 13.74
C MET A 1 44.94 7.65 12.39
N THR A 2 43.69 8.05 12.22
CA THR A 2 42.88 7.85 11.01
C THR A 2 43.05 9.07 10.10
N LEU A 3 43.10 8.87 8.79
CA LEU A 3 43.22 9.95 7.82
C LEU A 3 42.19 11.05 8.10
N THR A 4 42.61 12.31 8.04
CA THR A 4 41.69 13.45 8.09
C THR A 4 41.06 13.70 6.71
N LEU A 5 39.91 14.39 6.67
CA LEU A 5 39.24 14.75 5.42
C LEU A 5 40.17 15.54 4.47
N GLU A 6 41.00 16.41 5.04
CA GLU A 6 42.05 17.17 4.33
C GLU A 6 43.15 16.27 3.75
N GLU A 7 43.51 15.20 4.46
CA GLU A 7 44.53 14.25 4.00
C GLU A 7 44.02 13.40 2.83
N VAL A 8 42.74 12.97 2.86
CA VAL A 8 42.11 12.23 1.76
C VAL A 8 42.07 13.07 0.48
N ARG A 9 41.73 14.37 0.58
CA ARG A 9 41.75 15.34 -0.52
C ARG A 9 43.13 15.56 -1.12
N LYS A 10 44.18 15.39 -0.31
CA LYS A 10 45.56 15.66 -0.71
C LYS A 10 46.23 14.44 -1.35
N VAL A 11 45.61 13.26 -1.28
CA VAL A 11 46.15 12.05 -1.92
C VAL A 11 46.07 12.20 -3.44
N ARG A 12 47.22 12.14 -4.11
CA ARG A 12 47.30 12.12 -5.58
C ARG A 12 47.77 10.76 -6.06
N PHE A 13 47.00 10.14 -6.94
CA PHE A 13 47.35 8.87 -7.56
C PHE A 13 48.17 9.10 -8.85
N PRO A 14 49.30 8.40 -9.05
CA PRO A 14 50.07 8.51 -10.29
C PRO A 14 49.33 7.86 -11.46
N MET A 15 49.25 8.55 -12.59
CA MET A 15 48.62 8.04 -13.81
C MET A 15 49.48 6.91 -14.41
N VAL A 16 48.86 5.78 -14.75
CA VAL A 16 49.56 4.64 -15.35
C VAL A 16 49.89 4.95 -16.82
N LYS A 17 51.11 4.60 -17.25
CA LYS A 17 51.66 4.95 -18.58
C LYS A 17 51.06 4.18 -19.76
N ARG A 18 50.25 3.13 -19.50
CA ARG A 18 49.64 2.27 -20.53
C ARG A 18 48.13 2.46 -20.55
N PRO A 19 47.51 2.71 -21.72
CA PRO A 19 46.07 2.84 -21.81
C PRO A 19 45.40 1.49 -21.50
N GLY A 20 44.64 1.43 -20.40
CA GLY A 20 43.84 0.26 -20.01
C GLY A 20 44.33 -0.52 -18.78
N GLU A 21 45.53 -0.24 -18.26
CA GLU A 21 45.98 -0.76 -16.96
C GLU A 21 45.88 0.35 -15.92
N GLY A 22 44.79 0.40 -15.16
CA GLY A 22 44.61 1.36 -14.06
C GLY A 22 43.15 1.74 -13.82
N TYR A 23 42.84 2.20 -12.61
CA TYR A 23 41.53 2.78 -12.32
C TYR A 23 41.35 4.09 -13.09
N ARG A 24 40.15 4.32 -13.62
CA ARG A 24 39.85 5.55 -14.35
C ARG A 24 39.81 6.72 -13.37
N ALA A 25 40.49 7.81 -13.68
CA ALA A 25 40.56 8.99 -12.80
C ALA A 25 39.16 9.46 -12.35
N ILE A 26 38.19 9.50 -13.29
CA ILE A 26 36.81 9.90 -13.01
C ILE A 26 36.12 8.98 -12.00
N GLU A 27 36.34 7.65 -12.11
CA GLU A 27 35.74 6.68 -11.18
C GLU A 27 36.38 6.74 -9.79
N VAL A 28 37.66 7.07 -9.72
CA VAL A 28 38.38 7.30 -8.46
C VAL A 28 37.91 8.59 -7.81
N ASP A 29 37.73 9.66 -8.57
CA ASP A 29 37.21 10.95 -8.06
C ASP A 29 35.77 10.79 -7.54
N ASP A 30 34.88 10.13 -8.29
CA ASP A 30 33.49 9.82 -7.85
C ASP A 30 33.45 8.97 -6.58
N PHE A 31 34.45 8.09 -6.39
CA PHE A 31 34.57 7.28 -5.18
C PHE A 31 35.12 8.10 -4.01
N VAL A 32 36.09 8.98 -4.24
CA VAL A 32 36.63 9.89 -3.23
C VAL A 32 35.55 10.84 -2.73
N ASP A 33 34.69 11.40 -3.59
CA ASP A 33 33.55 12.23 -3.19
C ASP A 33 32.58 11.50 -2.24
N LYS A 34 32.33 10.21 -2.48
CA LYS A 34 31.50 9.37 -1.61
C LYS A 34 32.18 9.07 -0.28
N VAL A 35 33.50 8.85 -0.30
CA VAL A 35 34.30 8.66 0.92
C VAL A 35 34.29 9.94 1.75
N GLU A 36 34.39 11.12 1.13
CA GLU A 36 34.30 12.41 1.81
C GLU A 36 32.94 12.60 2.49
N ALA A 37 31.85 12.38 1.74
CA ALA A 37 30.50 12.47 2.29
C ALA A 37 30.31 11.51 3.48
N ALA A 38 30.77 10.26 3.36
CA ALA A 38 30.72 9.29 4.45
C ALA A 38 31.57 9.73 5.65
N PHE A 39 32.76 10.28 5.42
CA PHE A 39 33.65 10.73 6.49
C PHE A 39 33.08 11.94 7.24
N MET A 40 32.42 12.86 6.55
CA MET A 40 31.67 13.95 7.18
C MET A 40 30.55 13.41 8.07
N THR A 41 29.73 12.49 7.55
CA THR A 41 28.64 11.88 8.35
C THR A 41 29.15 11.13 9.58
N LEU A 42 30.26 10.40 9.45
CA LEU A 42 30.91 9.70 10.56
C LEU A 42 31.53 10.65 11.59
N THR A 43 32.00 11.81 11.17
CA THR A 43 32.54 12.83 12.08
C THR A 43 31.42 13.47 12.87
N ASP A 44 30.33 13.89 12.20
CA ASP A 44 29.14 14.46 12.84
C ASP A 44 28.49 13.46 13.80
N GLU A 45 28.40 12.18 13.42
CA GLU A 45 27.86 11.12 14.28
C GLU A 45 28.77 10.86 15.49
N ASN A 46 30.09 10.87 15.32
CA ASN A 46 31.02 10.75 16.44
C ASN A 46 30.95 11.95 17.39
N GLU A 47 30.80 13.17 16.88
CA GLU A 47 30.61 14.37 17.70
C GLU A 47 29.29 14.30 18.46
N ARG A 48 28.21 13.89 17.80
CA ARG A 48 26.90 13.69 18.42
C ARG A 48 26.92 12.60 19.50
N LEU A 49 27.58 11.47 19.24
CA LEU A 49 27.71 10.37 20.20
C LEU A 49 28.60 10.78 21.39
N LYS A 50 29.69 11.51 21.16
CA LYS A 50 30.49 12.08 22.24
C LYS A 50 29.69 13.06 23.10
N ALA A 51 28.89 13.93 22.48
CA ALA A 51 28.01 14.85 23.20
C ALA A 51 26.96 14.10 24.05
N GLN A 52 26.37 13.02 23.51
CA GLN A 52 25.45 12.16 24.26
C GLN A 52 26.13 11.44 25.42
N VAL A 53 27.33 10.91 25.20
CA VAL A 53 28.09 10.23 26.26
C VAL A 53 28.49 11.22 27.35
N GLU A 54 28.95 12.43 27.01
CA GLU A 54 29.25 13.47 28.00
C GLU A 54 27.98 13.94 28.75
N ALA A 55 26.84 14.10 28.07
CA ALA A 55 25.57 14.44 28.70
C ALA A 55 25.04 13.34 29.64
N LEU A 56 25.25 12.06 29.29
CA LEU A 56 24.88 10.92 30.14
C LEU A 56 25.86 10.74 31.29
N LYS A 57 27.12 11.12 31.10
CA LYS A 57 28.19 11.03 32.10
C LYS A 57 28.17 12.19 33.10
N SER A 58 27.61 13.35 32.72
CA SER A 58 27.47 14.51 33.60
C SER A 58 26.23 14.48 34.51
N GLY A 59 25.26 13.60 34.24
CA GLY A 59 24.31 13.08 35.24
C GLY A 59 23.77 14.06 36.29
N GLU A 60 23.08 15.12 35.88
CA GLU A 60 22.12 15.87 36.71
C GLU A 60 20.73 15.86 36.06
N PRO A 61 19.65 15.51 36.79
CA PRO A 61 18.29 15.58 36.29
C PRO A 61 17.79 17.03 36.43
N GLY A 62 17.92 17.84 35.39
CA GLY A 62 17.39 19.21 35.40
C GLY A 62 17.54 19.93 34.06
N GLU A 63 16.40 20.30 33.48
CA GLU A 63 16.22 21.32 32.42
C GLU A 63 17.08 21.18 31.16
N GLN A 64 16.61 20.30 30.27
CA GLN A 64 16.82 20.50 28.82
C GLN A 64 16.24 21.87 28.44
N LYS A 65 17.09 22.88 28.26
CA LYS A 65 16.74 24.02 27.42
C LYS A 65 16.38 23.44 26.05
N PRO A 66 15.14 23.62 25.57
CA PRO A 66 14.72 22.98 24.34
C PRO A 66 15.53 23.59 23.19
N ASP A 67 16.24 22.75 22.45
CA ASP A 67 16.91 23.14 21.21
C ASP A 67 15.90 23.88 20.35
N GLN A 68 16.12 25.18 20.12
CA GLN A 68 15.20 26.00 19.32
C GLN A 68 15.03 25.42 17.91
N ASP A 69 16.07 24.77 17.39
CA ASP A 69 16.01 24.10 16.09
C ASP A 69 15.06 22.91 16.11
N LEU A 70 15.06 22.12 17.20
CA LEU A 70 14.09 21.03 17.38
C LEU A 70 12.67 21.56 17.62
N ILE A 71 12.50 22.72 18.25
CA ILE A 71 11.18 23.37 18.40
C ILE A 71 10.65 23.81 17.04
N ASN A 72 11.48 24.52 16.26
CA ASN A 72 11.13 25.03 14.94
C ASN A 72 10.83 23.87 13.96
N GLU A 73 11.63 22.80 14.00
CA GLU A 73 11.40 21.59 13.23
C GLU A 73 10.12 20.88 13.67
N ASN A 74 9.84 20.80 14.97
CA ASN A 74 8.58 20.23 15.46
C ASN A 74 7.37 21.07 15.04
N GLU A 75 7.45 22.39 15.05
CA GLU A 75 6.38 23.26 14.55
C GLU A 75 6.17 23.07 13.05
N HIS A 76 7.25 22.97 12.27
CA HIS A 76 7.17 22.71 10.83
C HIS A 76 6.57 21.32 10.53
N LEU A 77 7.03 20.29 11.22
CA LEU A 77 6.50 18.92 11.09
C LEU A 77 5.04 18.85 11.53
N ARG A 78 4.64 19.57 12.58
CA ARG A 78 3.23 19.67 13.01
C ARG A 78 2.38 20.35 11.94
N ALA A 79 2.85 21.44 11.34
CA ALA A 79 2.16 22.12 10.25
C ALA A 79 2.03 21.22 9.00
N GLN A 80 3.06 20.45 8.68
CA GLN A 80 3.03 19.49 7.57
C GLN A 80 2.06 18.33 7.85
N VAL A 81 2.05 17.79 9.07
CA VAL A 81 1.10 16.74 9.49
C VAL A 81 -0.34 17.26 9.44
N GLU A 82 -0.59 18.49 9.86
CA GLU A 82 -1.93 19.09 9.80
C GLU A 82 -2.38 19.31 8.35
N THR A 83 -1.48 19.74 7.47
CA THR A 83 -1.75 19.89 6.03
C THR A 83 -2.01 18.55 5.35
N LEU A 84 -1.27 17.49 5.71
CA LEU A 84 -1.51 16.15 5.19
C LEU A 84 -2.80 15.55 5.74
N ARG A 85 -3.17 15.87 6.99
CA ARG A 85 -4.45 15.46 7.59
C ARG A 85 -5.62 16.16 6.92
N SER A 86 -5.53 17.46 6.64
CA SER A 86 -6.58 18.18 5.91
C SER A 86 -6.73 17.65 4.48
N GLN A 87 -5.63 17.42 3.75
CA GLN A 87 -5.67 16.79 2.42
C GLN A 87 -6.26 15.38 2.45
N ARG A 88 -5.95 14.58 3.48
CA ARG A 88 -6.52 13.23 3.65
C ARG A 88 -8.01 13.30 4.00
N ASN A 89 -8.43 14.25 4.83
CA ASN A 89 -9.83 14.47 5.16
C ASN A 89 -10.62 14.95 3.94
N ASP A 90 -10.10 15.90 3.16
CA ASP A 90 -10.74 16.38 1.92
C ASP A 90 -10.91 15.24 0.91
N ARG A 91 -9.87 14.40 0.72
CA ARG A 91 -9.99 13.19 -0.11
C ARG A 91 -10.97 12.16 0.45
N SER A 92 -11.08 12.06 1.78
CA SER A 92 -12.06 11.15 2.40
C SER A 92 -13.49 11.66 2.23
N VAL A 93 -13.71 12.97 2.27
CA VAL A 93 -15.01 13.59 2.02
C VAL A 93 -15.40 13.42 0.56
N ASP A 94 -14.48 13.68 -0.38
CA ASP A 94 -14.70 13.46 -1.82
C ASP A 94 -15.00 11.98 -2.13
N SER A 95 -14.28 11.05 -1.49
CA SER A 95 -14.59 9.61 -1.60
C SER A 95 -15.96 9.24 -1.03
N GLY A 96 -16.36 9.88 0.09
CA GLY A 96 -17.66 9.66 0.71
C GLY A 96 -18.82 10.23 -0.10
N GLU A 97 -18.62 11.37 -0.77
CA GLU A 97 -19.58 11.95 -1.70
C GLU A 97 -19.70 11.09 -2.98
N ALA A 98 -18.57 10.59 -3.51
CA ALA A 98 -18.56 9.67 -4.64
C ALA A 98 -19.28 8.34 -4.32
N ASP A 99 -19.09 7.79 -3.11
CA ASP A 99 -19.77 6.57 -2.69
C ASP A 99 -21.28 6.80 -2.45
N ARG A 100 -21.67 7.94 -1.86
CA ARG A 100 -23.08 8.34 -1.72
C ARG A 100 -23.77 8.54 -3.08
N ALA A 101 -23.06 9.13 -4.05
CA ALA A 101 -23.57 9.29 -5.41
C ALA A 101 -23.78 7.94 -6.10
N LYS A 102 -22.84 7.00 -5.95
CA LYS A 102 -22.97 5.63 -6.48
C LYS A 102 -24.12 4.86 -5.82
N THR A 103 -24.32 4.98 -4.51
CA THR A 103 -25.45 4.33 -3.83
C THR A 103 -26.78 4.93 -4.28
N ALA A 104 -26.87 6.26 -4.40
CA ALA A 104 -28.07 6.93 -4.89
C ALA A 104 -28.39 6.53 -6.34
N GLN A 105 -27.38 6.37 -7.18
CA GLN A 105 -27.55 5.89 -8.56
C GLN A 105 -28.05 4.45 -8.61
N ARG A 106 -27.48 3.54 -7.82
CA ARG A 106 -27.95 2.14 -7.72
C ARG A 106 -29.39 2.07 -7.21
N GLU A 107 -29.76 2.90 -6.24
CA GLU A 107 -31.15 2.98 -5.77
C GLU A 107 -32.10 3.49 -6.86
N ALA A 108 -31.69 4.47 -7.65
CA ALA A 108 -32.48 4.96 -8.78
C ALA A 108 -32.66 3.88 -9.87
N GLU A 109 -31.60 3.13 -10.17
CA GLU A 109 -31.65 1.99 -11.12
C GLU A 109 -32.58 0.88 -10.60
N ASN A 110 -32.50 0.52 -9.33
CA ASN A 110 -33.39 -0.46 -8.72
C ASN A 110 -34.85 -0.03 -8.73
N ARG A 111 -35.14 1.26 -8.47
CA ARG A 111 -36.49 1.83 -8.57
C ARG A 111 -37.00 1.81 -10.00
N ALA A 112 -36.14 2.12 -10.98
CA ALA A 112 -36.51 2.04 -12.40
C ALA A 112 -36.90 0.60 -12.79
N HIS A 113 -36.10 -0.40 -12.38
CA HIS A 113 -36.43 -1.80 -12.62
C HIS A 113 -37.70 -2.27 -11.89
N GLN A 114 -37.97 -1.75 -10.68
CA GLN A 114 -39.25 -2.03 -10.00
C GLN A 114 -40.44 -1.46 -10.78
N LEU A 115 -40.35 -0.21 -11.23
CA LEU A 115 -41.39 0.42 -12.05
C LEU A 115 -41.61 -0.30 -13.38
N GLU A 116 -40.55 -0.83 -14.01
CA GLU A 116 -40.67 -1.65 -15.22
C GLU A 116 -41.40 -2.96 -14.96
N ARG A 117 -41.12 -3.64 -13.83
CA ARG A 117 -41.84 -4.86 -13.44
C ARG A 117 -43.30 -4.57 -13.12
N GLU A 118 -43.57 -3.48 -12.41
CA GLU A 118 -44.94 -3.05 -12.12
C GLU A 118 -45.69 -2.70 -13.41
N LYS A 119 -45.05 -1.97 -14.33
CA LYS A 119 -45.62 -1.68 -15.64
C LYS A 119 -45.93 -2.96 -16.42
N ALA A 120 -45.02 -3.93 -16.42
CA ALA A 120 -45.24 -5.22 -17.06
C ALA A 120 -46.41 -5.99 -16.42
N SER A 121 -46.49 -5.98 -15.09
CA SER A 121 -47.60 -6.60 -14.34
C SER A 121 -48.94 -5.90 -14.59
N LEU A 122 -48.97 -4.57 -14.68
CA LEU A 122 -50.19 -3.82 -14.98
C LEU A 122 -50.62 -4.05 -16.44
N LEU A 123 -49.67 -4.13 -17.37
CA LEU A 123 -49.96 -4.46 -18.76
C LEU A 123 -50.57 -5.86 -18.91
N SER A 124 -50.02 -6.87 -18.22
CA SER A 124 -50.60 -8.22 -18.24
C SER A 124 -51.99 -8.23 -17.61
N GLN A 125 -52.21 -7.49 -16.51
CA GLN A 125 -53.50 -7.38 -15.84
C GLN A 125 -54.56 -6.68 -16.71
N VAL A 126 -54.16 -5.64 -17.46
CA VAL A 126 -55.02 -4.99 -18.47
C VAL A 126 -55.36 -5.95 -19.60
N GLU A 127 -54.40 -6.75 -20.07
CA GLU A 127 -54.63 -7.74 -21.11
C GLU A 127 -55.56 -8.87 -20.63
N GLU A 128 -55.43 -9.26 -19.36
CA GLU A 128 -56.28 -10.26 -18.71
C GLU A 128 -57.72 -9.76 -18.50
N LEU A 129 -57.89 -8.51 -18.04
CA LEU A 129 -59.20 -7.84 -17.98
C LEU A 129 -59.83 -7.68 -19.36
N ARG A 130 -59.02 -7.39 -20.38
CA ARG A 130 -59.49 -7.30 -21.77
C ARG A 130 -59.95 -8.66 -22.29
N ARG A 131 -59.22 -9.73 -21.98
CA ARG A 131 -59.62 -11.11 -22.28
C ARG A 131 -60.87 -11.54 -21.51
N ALA A 132 -61.01 -11.11 -20.25
CA ALA A 132 -62.20 -11.36 -19.44
C ALA A 132 -63.43 -10.61 -19.99
N ALA A 133 -63.26 -9.36 -20.44
CA ALA A 133 -64.32 -8.59 -21.10
C ALA A 133 -64.71 -9.14 -22.48
N GLN A 134 -63.81 -9.88 -23.14
CA GLN A 134 -64.07 -10.58 -24.41
C GLN A 134 -64.70 -11.96 -24.23
N ARG A 135 -64.85 -12.47 -23.00
CA ARG A 135 -65.69 -13.65 -22.73
C ARG A 135 -67.15 -13.20 -22.74
N PRO A 136 -67.96 -13.59 -23.75
CA PRO A 136 -69.36 -13.19 -23.77
C PRO A 136 -70.12 -14.00 -22.72
N GLY A 137 -70.65 -13.34 -21.69
CA GLY A 137 -71.71 -13.96 -20.87
C GLY A 137 -71.71 -13.76 -19.35
N GLN A 138 -70.93 -12.85 -18.76
CA GLN A 138 -71.15 -12.51 -17.34
C GLN A 138 -71.53 -11.03 -17.21
N ASN A 139 -72.71 -10.81 -16.62
CA ASN A 139 -73.26 -9.50 -16.28
C ASN A 139 -72.26 -8.79 -15.35
N ILE A 140 -71.49 -7.86 -15.91
CA ILE A 140 -70.65 -6.95 -15.13
C ILE A 140 -71.61 -5.89 -14.56
N ASP A 141 -71.65 -5.78 -13.23
CA ASP A 141 -72.50 -4.82 -12.55
C ASP A 141 -72.15 -3.38 -13.01
N PRO A 142 -73.12 -2.60 -13.52
CA PRO A 142 -72.87 -1.28 -14.11
C PRO A 142 -72.30 -0.26 -13.10
N ALA A 143 -72.46 -0.52 -11.80
CA ALA A 143 -71.91 0.29 -10.72
C ALA A 143 -70.37 0.16 -10.61
N GLU A 144 -69.81 -1.01 -10.89
CA GLU A 144 -68.37 -1.25 -10.80
C GLU A 144 -67.64 -0.65 -12.01
N VAL A 145 -68.26 -0.72 -13.19
CA VAL A 145 -67.77 -0.04 -14.40
C VAL A 145 -67.75 1.47 -14.21
N ALA A 146 -68.76 2.05 -13.56
CA ALA A 146 -68.79 3.49 -13.27
C ALA A 146 -67.68 3.90 -12.28
N ARG A 147 -67.44 3.10 -11.24
CA ARG A 147 -66.34 3.32 -10.28
C ARG A 147 -64.98 3.27 -10.96
N LEU A 148 -64.69 2.20 -11.72
CA LEU A 148 -63.43 2.03 -12.44
C LEU A 148 -63.21 3.13 -13.48
N ARG A 149 -64.27 3.64 -14.12
CA ARG A 149 -64.17 4.82 -15.02
C ARG A 149 -63.80 6.09 -14.27
N SER A 150 -64.47 6.37 -13.15
CA SER A 150 -64.14 7.54 -12.32
C SER A 150 -62.71 7.48 -11.76
N GLU A 151 -62.22 6.27 -11.46
CA GLU A 151 -60.86 6.06 -10.97
C GLU A 151 -59.83 6.23 -12.09
N ASN A 152 -60.12 5.75 -13.30
CA ASN A 152 -59.29 6.02 -14.47
C ASN A 152 -59.25 7.50 -14.85
N GLU A 153 -60.36 8.23 -14.74
CA GLU A 153 -60.37 9.69 -14.94
C GLU A 153 -59.51 10.41 -13.90
N ARG A 154 -59.55 9.97 -12.64
CA ARG A 154 -58.70 10.50 -11.56
C ARG A 154 -57.22 10.20 -11.79
N LEU A 155 -56.85 8.96 -12.10
CA LEU A 155 -55.48 8.57 -12.42
C LEU A 155 -54.96 9.31 -13.66
N GLY A 156 -55.82 9.50 -14.67
CA GLY A 156 -55.52 10.30 -15.85
C GLY A 156 -55.36 11.80 -15.56
N ALA A 157 -56.06 12.35 -14.58
CA ALA A 157 -55.82 13.71 -14.10
C ALA A 157 -54.48 13.82 -13.36
N GLN A 158 -54.18 12.88 -12.45
CA GLN A 158 -52.92 12.85 -11.71
C GLN A 158 -51.69 12.69 -12.62
N LEU A 159 -51.77 11.85 -13.66
CA LEU A 159 -50.70 11.71 -14.65
C LEU A 159 -50.51 12.98 -15.47
N ARG A 160 -51.59 13.68 -15.82
CA ARG A 160 -51.51 14.97 -16.52
C ARG A 160 -50.88 16.05 -15.64
N ASP A 161 -51.21 16.08 -14.35
CA ASP A 161 -50.61 17.02 -13.40
C ASP A 161 -49.12 16.72 -13.18
N ALA A 162 -48.75 15.44 -13.02
CA ALA A 162 -47.36 15.02 -12.92
C ALA A 162 -46.56 15.33 -14.20
N GLN A 163 -47.17 15.13 -15.38
CA GLN A 163 -46.56 15.50 -16.66
C GLN A 163 -46.47 17.02 -16.83
N ALA A 164 -47.47 17.79 -16.40
CA ALA A 164 -47.43 19.25 -16.42
C ALA A 164 -46.35 19.80 -15.48
N LEU A 165 -46.15 19.20 -14.30
CA LEU A 165 -45.05 19.52 -13.39
C LEU A 165 -43.68 19.16 -13.97
N ALA A 166 -43.56 18.02 -14.66
CA ALA A 166 -42.34 17.59 -15.33
C ALA A 166 -42.02 18.42 -16.59
N VAL A 167 -43.03 18.83 -17.36
CA VAL A 167 -42.86 19.77 -18.47
C VAL A 167 -42.52 21.14 -17.92
N ARG A 168 -43.16 21.60 -16.84
CA ARG A 168 -42.87 22.89 -16.21
C ARG A 168 -41.43 22.98 -15.68
N SER A 169 -40.90 21.91 -15.10
CA SER A 169 -39.50 21.83 -14.66
C SER A 169 -38.52 21.75 -15.85
N ARG A 170 -38.90 21.09 -16.96
CA ARG A 170 -38.13 21.12 -18.23
C ARG A 170 -38.21 22.48 -18.95
N THR A 171 -39.36 23.15 -18.92
CA THR A 171 -39.53 24.47 -19.53
C THR A 171 -38.89 25.56 -18.69
N SER A 172 -38.79 25.43 -17.36
CA SER A 172 -38.00 26.38 -16.55
C SER A 172 -36.50 26.31 -16.86
N SER A 173 -35.97 25.18 -17.32
CA SER A 173 -34.60 25.07 -17.82
C SER A 173 -34.42 25.53 -19.29
N VAL A 174 -35.50 25.62 -20.06
CA VAL A 174 -35.46 26.02 -21.49
C VAL A 174 -35.92 27.47 -21.71
N ALA A 175 -36.69 28.06 -20.78
CA ALA A 175 -37.27 29.41 -20.90
C ALA A 175 -36.29 30.58 -20.62
N GLN A 176 -34.99 30.32 -20.43
CA GLN A 176 -33.97 31.37 -20.55
C GLN A 176 -33.48 31.56 -22.00
N GLN A 177 -33.98 30.78 -22.97
CA GLN A 177 -33.60 30.93 -24.36
C GLN A 177 -34.79 30.65 -25.29
N SER A 178 -35.31 31.74 -25.88
CA SER A 178 -36.07 31.86 -27.14
C SER A 178 -37.44 32.55 -27.05
N VAL A 179 -37.40 33.83 -27.42
CA VAL A 179 -38.16 34.55 -28.46
C VAL A 179 -39.64 34.19 -28.66
N SER A 180 -40.47 35.20 -28.35
CA SER A 180 -41.84 35.40 -28.79
C SER A 180 -42.00 35.39 -30.32
N THR A 181 -42.81 34.47 -30.83
CA THR A 181 -43.53 34.63 -32.10
C THR A 181 -45.01 34.35 -31.89
N GLU A 182 -45.80 35.18 -32.57
CA GLU A 182 -47.24 35.40 -32.39
C GLU A 182 -48.08 34.16 -32.72
N ASP A 183 -48.98 33.83 -31.79
CA ASP A 183 -49.95 32.75 -31.91
C ASP A 183 -51.26 33.30 -32.53
N GLY A 184 -51.36 33.20 -33.86
CA GLY A 184 -52.58 33.48 -34.61
C GLY A 184 -53.32 32.18 -34.93
N VAL A 185 -54.23 31.76 -34.06
CA VAL A 185 -55.07 30.56 -34.27
C VAL A 185 -55.99 30.76 -35.47
N LYS A 186 -55.66 30.15 -36.61
CA LYS A 186 -56.55 30.07 -37.79
C LYS A 186 -57.34 28.76 -37.75
N LYS A 187 -58.66 28.90 -37.65
CA LYS A 187 -59.64 27.82 -37.72
C LYS A 187 -59.75 27.30 -39.16
N LEU A 188 -59.23 26.09 -39.42
CA LEU A 188 -59.43 25.37 -40.67
C LEU A 188 -60.77 24.66 -40.63
N VAL A 189 -61.71 25.04 -41.51
CA VAL A 189 -62.96 24.31 -41.72
C VAL A 189 -62.71 23.29 -42.82
N VAL A 190 -62.82 22.01 -42.48
CA VAL A 190 -62.68 20.89 -43.42
C VAL A 190 -64.00 20.73 -44.16
N THR A 191 -64.03 21.06 -45.45
CA THR A 191 -65.16 20.73 -46.34
C THR A 191 -64.88 19.41 -47.05
N THR A 192 -65.93 18.65 -47.35
CA THR A 192 -65.85 17.31 -47.92
C THR A 192 -65.42 17.33 -49.39
N SER A 193 -64.70 16.29 -49.82
CA SER A 193 -63.99 16.09 -51.10
C SER A 193 -64.82 16.18 -52.39
N ALA A 194 -66.12 16.48 -52.33
CA ALA A 194 -67.01 16.45 -53.49
C ALA A 194 -66.93 17.70 -54.39
N GLU A 195 -66.27 18.79 -53.95
CA GLU A 195 -66.18 20.06 -54.70
C GLU A 195 -64.73 20.51 -55.00
N ALA A 196 -63.74 19.62 -54.88
CA ALA A 196 -62.34 19.97 -55.12
C ALA A 196 -62.05 20.12 -56.63
N SER A 197 -61.58 21.32 -57.04
CA SER A 197 -61.13 21.59 -58.40
C SER A 197 -60.05 20.59 -58.86
N PRO A 198 -59.96 20.23 -60.16
CA PRO A 198 -58.96 19.27 -60.68
C PRO A 198 -57.50 19.59 -60.32
N ALA A 199 -57.18 20.86 -60.11
CA ALA A 199 -55.86 21.32 -59.67
C ALA A 199 -55.53 20.90 -58.21
N VAL A 200 -56.53 20.80 -57.33
CA VAL A 200 -56.35 20.42 -55.92
C VAL A 200 -56.07 18.92 -55.81
N VAL A 201 -56.76 18.09 -56.59
CA VAL A 201 -56.50 16.64 -56.64
C VAL A 201 -55.06 16.37 -57.09
N ARG A 202 -54.60 17.07 -58.14
CA ARG A 202 -53.22 16.93 -58.63
C ARG A 202 -52.16 17.45 -57.64
N MET A 203 -52.49 18.48 -56.86
CA MET A 203 -51.64 18.92 -55.73
C MET A 203 -51.57 17.87 -54.62
N VAL A 204 -52.68 17.21 -54.30
CA VAL A 204 -52.71 16.14 -53.29
C VAL A 204 -51.93 14.91 -53.76
N GLU A 205 -52.05 14.53 -55.03
CA GLU A 205 -51.25 13.42 -55.62
C GLU A 205 -49.75 13.74 -55.61
N LEU A 206 -49.36 14.97 -56.00
CA LEU A 206 -47.96 15.40 -55.94
C LEU A 206 -47.45 15.45 -54.49
N ALA A 207 -48.26 15.95 -53.56
CA ALA A 207 -47.91 15.98 -52.14
C ALA A 207 -47.81 14.59 -51.53
N LEU A 208 -48.63 13.63 -51.97
CA LEU A 208 -48.54 12.24 -51.53
C LEU A 208 -47.26 11.58 -52.07
N ALA A 209 -46.93 11.80 -53.35
CA ALA A 209 -45.68 11.31 -53.94
C ALA A 209 -44.44 11.93 -53.26
N ASP A 210 -44.48 13.23 -52.92
CA ASP A 210 -43.42 13.89 -52.17
C ASP A 210 -43.33 13.35 -50.73
N ALA A 211 -44.46 13.05 -50.08
CA ALA A 211 -44.49 12.45 -48.75
C ALA A 211 -43.89 11.04 -48.75
N GLU A 212 -44.25 10.20 -49.73
CA GLU A 212 -43.68 8.85 -49.89
C GLU A 212 -42.17 8.91 -50.13
N ARG A 213 -41.71 9.85 -50.97
CA ARG A 213 -40.28 10.06 -51.22
C ARG A 213 -39.52 10.45 -49.95
N VAL A 214 -40.07 11.38 -49.16
CA VAL A 214 -39.44 11.82 -47.90
C VAL A 214 -39.44 10.70 -46.86
N VAL A 215 -40.50 9.90 -46.79
CA VAL A 215 -40.55 8.73 -45.90
C VAL A 215 -39.47 7.72 -46.30
N HIS A 216 -39.34 7.41 -47.58
CA HIS A 216 -38.37 6.43 -48.04
C HIS A 216 -36.92 6.93 -47.85
N GLU A 217 -36.66 8.21 -48.11
CA GLU A 217 -35.37 8.86 -47.83
C GLU A 217 -35.05 8.84 -46.32
N ALA A 218 -36.04 9.10 -45.46
CA ALA A 218 -35.89 9.04 -44.01
C ALA A 218 -35.65 7.60 -43.50
N GLU A 219 -36.31 6.60 -44.10
CA GLU A 219 -36.10 5.18 -43.79
C GLU A 219 -34.68 4.72 -44.17
N ASP A 220 -34.19 5.13 -45.35
CA ASP A 220 -32.82 4.84 -45.80
C ASP A 220 -31.76 5.52 -44.93
N GLU A 221 -32.00 6.77 -44.52
CA GLU A 221 -31.12 7.46 -43.58
C GLU A 221 -31.14 6.84 -42.18
N ALA A 222 -32.32 6.44 -41.70
CA ALA A 222 -32.45 5.74 -40.43
C ALA A 222 -31.72 4.39 -40.48
N GLY A 223 -31.88 3.62 -41.55
CA GLY A 223 -31.18 2.37 -41.78
C GLY A 223 -29.66 2.56 -41.78
N ARG A 224 -29.15 3.57 -42.50
CA ARG A 224 -27.72 3.93 -42.50
C ARG A 224 -27.20 4.31 -41.11
N LYS A 225 -27.96 5.09 -40.34
CA LYS A 225 -27.58 5.49 -38.98
C LYS A 225 -27.56 4.30 -38.02
N VAL A 226 -28.54 3.40 -38.11
CA VAL A 226 -28.58 2.17 -37.30
C VAL A 226 -27.40 1.27 -37.63
N GLN A 227 -27.12 1.01 -38.92
CA GLN A 227 -25.96 0.21 -39.32
C GLN A 227 -24.63 0.82 -38.89
N ALA A 228 -24.47 2.14 -38.99
CA ALA A 228 -23.27 2.83 -38.52
C ALA A 228 -23.12 2.74 -36.99
N ALA A 229 -24.22 2.87 -36.24
CA ALA A 229 -24.22 2.70 -34.80
C ALA A 229 -23.90 1.25 -34.38
N GLU A 230 -24.47 0.26 -35.07
CA GLU A 230 -24.19 -1.16 -34.84
C GLU A 230 -22.74 -1.52 -35.16
N ALA A 231 -22.18 -1.00 -36.27
CA ALA A 231 -20.79 -1.22 -36.63
C ALA A 231 -19.85 -0.64 -35.57
N LYS A 232 -20.11 0.59 -35.11
CA LYS A 232 -19.33 1.24 -34.05
C LYS A 232 -19.47 0.52 -32.70
N ALA A 233 -20.66 0.03 -32.37
CA ALA A 233 -20.88 -0.77 -31.17
C ALA A 233 -20.06 -2.07 -31.22
N ARG A 234 -20.07 -2.79 -32.35
CA ARG A 234 -19.26 -4.01 -32.55
C ARG A 234 -17.76 -3.71 -32.44
N GLU A 235 -17.28 -2.65 -33.08
CA GLU A 235 -15.89 -2.21 -32.98
C GLU A 235 -15.47 -1.97 -31.53
N LEU A 236 -16.26 -1.20 -30.78
CA LEU A 236 -16.00 -0.92 -29.37
C LEU A 236 -16.02 -2.19 -28.52
N THR A 237 -16.92 -3.14 -28.80
CA THR A 237 -16.94 -4.41 -28.07
C THR A 237 -15.68 -5.24 -28.33
N VAL A 238 -15.18 -5.27 -29.56
CA VAL A 238 -13.96 -6.01 -29.92
C VAL A 238 -12.72 -5.34 -29.33
N ASP A 239 -12.62 -4.02 -29.38
CA ASP A 239 -11.52 -3.29 -28.74
C ASP A 239 -11.54 -3.48 -27.21
N ALA A 240 -12.72 -3.40 -26.57
CA ALA A 240 -12.86 -3.68 -25.15
C ALA A 240 -12.45 -5.12 -24.80
N GLN A 241 -12.87 -6.11 -25.58
CA GLN A 241 -12.47 -7.51 -25.41
C GLN A 241 -10.96 -7.69 -25.56
N THR A 242 -10.36 -7.14 -26.62
CA THR A 242 -8.91 -7.24 -26.87
C THR A 242 -8.10 -6.58 -25.76
N ARG A 243 -8.54 -5.42 -25.26
CA ARG A 243 -7.91 -4.75 -24.12
C ARG A 243 -8.05 -5.58 -22.84
N ALA A 244 -9.22 -6.18 -22.59
CA ALA A 244 -9.43 -7.04 -21.44
C ALA A 244 -8.52 -8.28 -21.48
N GLU A 245 -8.44 -8.96 -22.62
CA GLU A 245 -7.55 -10.12 -22.82
C GLU A 245 -6.08 -9.76 -22.62
N ARG A 246 -5.65 -8.58 -23.12
CA ARG A 246 -4.28 -8.10 -22.89
C ARG A 246 -4.00 -7.84 -21.41
N ILE A 247 -4.94 -7.20 -20.71
CA ILE A 247 -4.80 -6.94 -19.26
C ILE A 247 -4.77 -8.26 -18.49
N GLU A 248 -5.64 -9.21 -18.82
CA GLU A 248 -5.69 -10.52 -18.19
C GLU A 248 -4.39 -11.30 -18.40
N SER A 249 -3.87 -11.33 -19.63
CA SER A 249 -2.58 -11.95 -19.94
C SER A 249 -1.43 -11.31 -19.16
N ASN A 250 -1.37 -9.98 -19.14
CA ASN A 250 -0.35 -9.25 -18.37
C ASN A 250 -0.47 -9.51 -16.86
N ALA A 251 -1.69 -9.51 -16.33
CA ALA A 251 -1.95 -9.81 -14.93
C ALA A 251 -1.55 -11.23 -14.58
N ARG A 252 -1.85 -12.20 -15.46
CA ARG A 252 -1.45 -13.60 -15.31
C ARG A 252 0.07 -13.76 -15.29
N VAL A 253 0.78 -13.18 -16.26
CA VAL A 253 2.25 -13.25 -16.31
C VAL A 253 2.87 -12.58 -15.07
N ASN A 254 2.34 -11.44 -14.63
CA ASN A 254 2.83 -10.77 -13.43
C ASN A 254 2.56 -11.61 -12.17
N ALA A 255 1.39 -12.25 -12.06
CA ALA A 255 1.08 -13.15 -10.96
C ALA A 255 1.97 -14.40 -10.95
N GLU A 256 2.23 -14.99 -12.12
CA GLU A 256 3.16 -16.12 -12.27
C GLU A 256 4.58 -15.72 -11.87
N LYS A 257 5.04 -14.54 -12.30
CA LYS A 257 6.34 -13.99 -11.90
C LYS A 257 6.42 -13.76 -10.39
N LEU A 258 5.44 -13.07 -9.80
CA LEU A 258 5.40 -12.82 -8.35
C LEU A 258 5.39 -14.12 -7.55
N THR A 259 4.66 -15.14 -8.03
CA THR A 259 4.61 -16.46 -7.40
C THR A 259 5.96 -17.17 -7.48
N SER A 260 6.65 -17.09 -8.64
CA SER A 260 7.99 -17.62 -8.82
C SER A 260 9.01 -16.92 -7.91
N ASP A 261 8.97 -15.60 -7.85
CA ASP A 261 9.87 -14.79 -7.01
C ASP A 261 9.63 -15.07 -5.52
N ALA A 262 8.36 -15.15 -5.09
CA ALA A 262 8.00 -15.50 -3.72
C ALA A 262 8.48 -16.91 -3.34
N LYS A 263 8.34 -17.88 -4.26
CA LYS A 263 8.81 -19.24 -4.05
C LYS A 263 10.34 -19.30 -3.94
N SER A 264 11.05 -18.64 -4.86
CA SER A 264 12.51 -18.54 -4.83
C SER A 264 13.01 -17.90 -3.53
N ASN A 265 12.37 -16.82 -3.07
CA ASN A 265 12.73 -16.20 -1.81
C ASN A 265 12.43 -17.09 -0.60
N ALA A 266 11.31 -17.83 -0.61
CA ALA A 266 11.01 -18.80 0.44
C ALA A 266 12.06 -19.92 0.50
N ASP A 267 12.45 -20.46 -0.66
CA ASP A 267 13.48 -21.49 -0.77
C ASP A 267 14.84 -20.97 -0.26
N ARG A 268 15.21 -19.74 -0.61
CA ARG A 268 16.43 -19.09 -0.11
C ARG A 268 16.41 -18.90 1.40
N VAL A 269 15.33 -18.36 1.96
CA VAL A 269 15.19 -18.18 3.41
C VAL A 269 15.24 -19.53 4.14
N ASN A 270 14.65 -20.58 3.55
CA ASN A 270 14.71 -21.92 4.12
C ASN A 270 16.15 -22.50 4.08
N ALA A 271 16.89 -22.29 2.99
CA ALA A 271 18.29 -22.69 2.89
C ALA A 271 19.18 -21.93 3.91
N ASP A 272 18.97 -20.62 4.06
CA ASP A 272 19.67 -19.79 5.04
C ASP A 272 19.34 -20.26 6.48
N ALA A 273 18.08 -20.57 6.77
CA ALA A 273 17.66 -21.10 8.06
C ALA A 273 18.28 -22.48 8.35
N GLN A 274 18.37 -23.37 7.36
CA GLN A 274 19.03 -24.68 7.51
C GLN A 274 20.54 -24.53 7.75
N THR A 275 21.17 -23.58 7.06
CA THR A 275 22.59 -23.27 7.23
C THR A 275 22.86 -22.77 8.65
N ARG A 276 22.13 -21.75 9.09
CA ARG A 276 22.24 -21.21 10.46
C ARG A 276 21.96 -22.27 11.51
N ARG A 277 20.94 -23.12 11.29
CA ARG A 277 20.65 -24.23 12.19
C ARG A 277 21.85 -25.17 12.33
N THR A 278 22.51 -25.49 11.22
CA THR A 278 23.69 -26.36 11.22
C THR A 278 24.88 -25.70 11.90
N GLU A 279 25.09 -24.40 11.67
CA GLU A 279 26.13 -23.60 12.33
C GLU A 279 25.91 -23.54 13.84
N LEU A 280 24.70 -23.22 14.30
CA LEU A 280 24.35 -23.19 15.72
C LEU A 280 24.52 -24.56 16.37
N PHE A 281 24.15 -25.65 15.68
CA PHE A 281 24.41 -26.99 16.20
C PHE A 281 25.91 -27.28 16.31
N ARG A 282 26.72 -26.92 15.31
CA ARG A 282 28.18 -27.08 15.40
C ARG A 282 28.78 -26.29 16.54
N GLU A 283 28.29 -25.08 16.78
CA GLU A 283 28.74 -24.23 17.90
C GLU A 283 28.35 -24.84 19.25
N LEU A 284 27.09 -25.26 19.41
CA LEU A 284 26.62 -25.94 20.62
C LEU A 284 27.37 -27.26 20.87
N GLU A 285 27.70 -28.00 19.82
CA GLU A 285 28.52 -29.21 19.92
C GLU A 285 29.94 -28.88 20.38
N ALA A 286 30.56 -27.82 19.86
CA ALA A 286 31.88 -27.37 20.31
C ALA A 286 31.86 -26.88 21.77
N GLU A 287 30.83 -26.14 22.18
CA GLU A 287 30.65 -25.71 23.59
C GLU A 287 30.47 -26.91 24.51
N ARG A 288 29.64 -27.89 24.12
CA ARG A 288 29.47 -29.14 24.86
C ARG A 288 30.81 -29.86 25.02
N ASP A 289 31.59 -29.98 23.95
CA ASP A 289 32.86 -30.71 23.98
C ASP A 289 33.91 -29.98 24.84
N ASN A 290 33.94 -28.64 24.79
CA ASN A 290 34.75 -27.81 25.69
C ASN A 290 34.34 -28.00 27.16
N LEU A 291 33.03 -27.98 27.46
CA LEU A 291 32.53 -28.19 28.81
C LEU A 291 32.84 -29.61 29.30
N ALA A 292 32.71 -30.63 28.45
CA ALA A 292 33.11 -31.99 28.75
C ALA A 292 34.60 -32.08 29.09
N GLY A 293 35.46 -31.44 28.30
CA GLY A 293 36.90 -31.35 28.57
C GLY A 293 37.23 -30.66 29.90
N ASN A 294 36.53 -29.58 30.24
CA ASN A 294 36.69 -28.89 31.53
C ASN A 294 36.26 -29.77 32.70
N VAL A 295 35.18 -30.54 32.56
CA VAL A 295 34.74 -31.50 33.59
C VAL A 295 35.78 -32.60 33.79
N ASP A 296 36.35 -33.15 32.71
CA ASP A 296 37.40 -34.17 32.80
C ASP A 296 38.69 -33.60 33.42
N HIS A 297 39.05 -32.36 33.10
CA HIS A 297 40.16 -31.66 33.74
C HIS A 297 39.93 -31.47 35.25
N LEU A 298 38.74 -31.01 35.66
CA LEU A 298 38.41 -30.86 37.07
C LEU A 298 38.41 -32.20 37.82
N ARG A 299 37.93 -33.28 37.19
CA ARG A 299 37.96 -34.63 37.77
C ARG A 299 39.39 -35.16 37.94
N SER A 300 40.25 -34.96 36.95
CA SER A 300 41.65 -35.36 37.06
C SER A 300 42.40 -34.54 38.10
N PHE A 301 42.18 -33.22 38.15
CA PHE A 301 42.70 -32.35 39.21
C PHE A 301 42.22 -32.79 40.60
N GLU A 302 40.93 -33.10 40.77
CA GLU A 302 40.38 -33.62 42.03
C GLU A 302 41.05 -34.93 42.44
N ALA A 303 41.22 -35.86 41.50
CA ALA A 303 41.88 -37.14 41.76
C ALA A 303 43.34 -36.94 42.23
N SER A 304 44.11 -36.14 41.50
CA SER A 304 45.49 -35.81 41.87
C SER A 304 45.59 -35.04 43.18
N TYR A 305 44.67 -34.10 43.43
CA TYR A 305 44.61 -33.37 44.70
C TYR A 305 44.31 -34.29 45.87
N ARG A 306 43.35 -35.22 45.73
CA ARG A 306 43.06 -36.22 46.76
C ARG A 306 44.25 -37.12 47.03
N GLU A 307 44.96 -37.54 45.99
CA GLU A 307 46.17 -38.34 46.12
C GLU A 307 47.29 -37.56 46.84
N ALA A 308 47.58 -36.33 46.40
CA ALA A 308 48.58 -35.47 47.01
C ALA A 308 48.25 -35.12 48.47
N LEU A 309 46.99 -34.81 48.77
CA LEU A 309 46.53 -34.55 50.14
C LEU A 309 46.68 -35.80 51.01
N THR A 310 46.30 -36.97 50.50
CA THR A 310 46.44 -38.23 51.23
C THR A 310 47.92 -38.55 51.48
N ALA A 311 48.78 -38.35 50.49
CA ALA A 311 50.23 -38.53 50.62
C ALA A 311 50.83 -37.54 51.64
N HIS A 312 50.41 -36.27 51.59
CA HIS A 312 50.84 -35.25 52.53
C HIS A 312 50.43 -35.56 53.97
N LEU A 313 49.17 -35.94 54.19
CA LEU A 313 48.68 -36.34 55.52
C LEU A 313 49.39 -37.59 56.04
N ARG A 314 49.67 -38.58 55.18
CA ARG A 314 50.48 -39.75 55.54
C ARG A 314 51.91 -39.35 55.93
N ALA A 315 52.55 -38.48 55.16
CA ALA A 315 53.89 -37.99 55.47
C ALA A 315 53.94 -37.21 56.79
N GLN A 316 52.91 -36.39 57.08
CA GLN A 316 52.78 -35.71 58.37
C GLN A 316 52.59 -36.70 59.53
N ALA A 317 51.79 -37.75 59.35
CA ALA A 317 51.62 -38.80 60.35
C ALA A 317 52.93 -39.56 60.63
N ASP A 318 53.68 -39.92 59.58
CA ASP A 318 55.00 -40.57 59.69
C ASP A 318 56.03 -39.67 60.39
N ASN A 319 56.03 -38.37 60.11
CA ASN A 319 56.94 -37.42 60.78
C ASN A 319 56.62 -37.26 62.27
N LEU A 320 55.34 -37.32 62.65
CA LEU A 320 54.92 -37.34 64.06
C LEU A 320 55.37 -38.63 64.76
N ASP A 321 55.22 -39.79 64.11
CA ASP A 321 55.68 -41.09 64.66
C ASP A 321 57.21 -41.11 64.86
N LYS A 322 57.96 -40.47 63.95
CA LYS A 322 59.42 -40.34 64.02
C LYS A 322 59.91 -39.21 64.93
N GLY A 323 59.02 -38.36 65.45
CA GLY A 323 59.36 -37.25 66.34
C GLY A 323 60.09 -36.07 65.69
N VAL A 324 59.98 -35.90 64.37
CA VAL A 324 60.61 -34.79 63.63
C VAL A 324 59.57 -33.69 63.38
N PHE A 325 59.64 -32.60 64.16
CA PHE A 325 58.69 -31.48 64.10
C PHE A 325 59.08 -30.36 63.13
N GLU A 326 60.23 -30.47 62.47
CA GLU A 326 60.67 -29.48 61.47
C GLU A 326 60.21 -29.90 60.07
N PRO A 327 59.51 -29.03 59.32
CA PRO A 327 59.14 -29.34 57.94
C PRO A 327 60.41 -29.46 57.08
N ALA A 328 60.69 -30.66 56.57
CA ALA A 328 61.88 -30.91 55.78
C ALA A 328 61.88 -30.19 54.41
N GLU A 329 60.70 -29.81 53.88
CA GLU A 329 60.57 -29.11 52.61
C GLU A 329 59.84 -27.77 52.76
N LEU A 330 60.55 -26.69 52.46
CA LEU A 330 59.96 -25.36 52.28
C LEU A 330 59.10 -25.37 50.99
N PRO A 331 57.83 -24.93 51.05
CA PRO A 331 56.98 -24.80 49.87
C PRO A 331 57.71 -24.09 48.72
N GLU A 332 57.59 -24.62 47.50
CA GLU A 332 58.20 -24.09 46.26
C GLU A 332 58.02 -22.56 46.09
N LEU A 333 56.90 -22.02 46.56
CA LEU A 333 56.55 -20.59 46.53
C LEU A 333 57.44 -19.71 47.43
N LEU A 334 58.10 -20.32 48.43
CA LEU A 334 58.93 -19.63 49.42
C LEU A 334 60.42 -19.79 49.17
N LYS A 335 60.81 -20.68 48.25
CA LYS A 335 62.19 -20.83 47.77
C LYS A 335 62.63 -19.51 47.13
N SER A 336 63.83 -19.05 47.49
CA SER A 336 64.36 -17.73 47.08
C SER A 336 64.44 -17.53 45.57
N GLU A 337 64.53 -18.63 44.81
CA GLU A 337 64.62 -18.62 43.35
C GLU A 337 63.31 -18.26 42.65
N ASN A 338 62.16 -18.55 43.26
CA ASN A 338 60.82 -18.22 42.73
C ASN A 338 60.20 -16.99 43.41
N ARG A 339 60.94 -16.33 44.31
CA ARG A 339 60.46 -15.15 45.02
C ARG A 339 60.53 -13.94 44.09
N VAL A 340 59.38 -13.51 43.56
CA VAL A 340 59.30 -12.25 42.80
C VAL A 340 59.79 -11.12 43.72
N ALA A 341 60.70 -10.27 43.22
CA ALA A 341 61.25 -9.14 43.97
C ALA A 341 60.12 -8.27 44.54
N PRO A 342 60.28 -7.69 45.74
CA PRO A 342 59.23 -6.86 46.35
C PRO A 342 58.90 -5.70 45.41
N GLY A 343 57.73 -5.76 44.78
CA GLY A 343 57.26 -4.78 43.78
C GLY A 343 56.98 -5.34 42.38
N GLY A 344 57.45 -6.55 42.04
CA GLY A 344 57.06 -7.23 40.80
C GLY A 344 55.81 -8.07 41.03
N SER A 345 54.76 -7.84 40.25
CA SER A 345 53.62 -8.77 40.22
C SER A 345 53.76 -9.69 39.00
N SER A 346 53.46 -10.98 39.15
CA SER A 346 53.53 -11.97 38.06
C SER A 346 52.44 -11.79 36.99
N THR A 347 51.63 -10.72 37.09
CA THR A 347 50.56 -10.40 36.15
C THR A 347 50.91 -9.12 35.38
N PRO A 348 51.22 -9.21 34.07
CA PRO A 348 51.58 -8.04 33.23
C PRO A 348 50.51 -6.93 33.22
N ARG A 349 49.26 -7.26 33.57
CA ARG A 349 48.13 -6.33 33.64
C ARG A 349 48.19 -5.36 34.83
N LEU A 350 48.77 -5.76 35.96
CA LEU A 350 48.86 -4.89 37.14
C LEU A 350 49.98 -3.86 36.98
N ASP A 351 51.10 -4.24 36.33
CA ASP A 351 52.22 -3.33 36.04
C ASP A 351 51.81 -2.16 35.12
N ALA A 352 50.94 -2.44 34.14
CA ALA A 352 50.39 -1.42 33.25
C ALA A 352 49.49 -0.40 33.96
N LEU A 353 48.90 -0.75 35.10
CA LEU A 353 48.10 0.16 35.92
C LEU A 353 48.97 0.99 36.87
N ILE A 354 49.99 0.38 37.47
CA ILE A 354 50.87 1.05 38.43
C ILE A 354 51.75 2.10 37.72
N GLY A 355 52.28 1.79 36.53
CA GLY A 355 53.07 2.76 35.75
C GLY A 355 52.26 3.96 35.24
N ARG A 356 50.96 3.79 35.02
CA ARG A 356 50.07 4.89 34.57
C ARG A 356 49.76 5.88 35.69
N GLY A 357 49.76 5.43 36.95
CA GLY A 357 49.50 6.30 38.11
C GLY A 357 50.62 7.27 38.45
N GLN A 358 51.86 7.04 38.01
CA GLN A 358 53.01 7.89 38.33
C GLN A 358 53.34 8.98 37.31
N GLN A 359 52.66 9.03 36.16
CA GLN A 359 52.87 10.09 35.16
C GLN A 359 51.93 11.29 35.33
N GLN A 360 51.07 11.27 36.34
CA GLN A 360 50.21 12.39 36.73
C GLN A 360 50.52 12.83 38.15
N ASN A 361 51.69 13.42 38.35
CA ASN A 361 51.96 14.37 39.44
C ASN A 361 53.19 15.21 39.11
#